data_AF-A0A0R2XLG8-F1
#
_entry.id   AF-A0A0R2XLG8-F1
#
_cell.length_a   1.000
_cell.length_b   1.000
_cell.length_c   1.000
_cell.angle_alpha   90.00
_cell.angle_beta   90.00
_cell.angle_gamma   90.00
#
_symmetry.space_group_name_H-M   'P 1'
#
loop_
_entity.id
_entity.type
_entity.pdbx_description
1 polymer ?
#
loop_
_entity_poly.entity_id
_entity_poly.type
_entity_poly.pdbx_seq_one_letter_code
_entity_poly.pdbx_strand_id
1 'polypeptide(L)'
;MLKIGPDGRLQRIEYRGKYLRVSRSGGIALRAQTKAAGINFTANSAHGLRASTRVTKGTQVAFQNGRFVLRGRYGEGPTKLNLSKSGVSVSTKTEIGTVNWFKPRYSSAKIGGIQVRGKNAIYLHLLVGLLSLLAYIAIAVVQATVVILQALYWLALKGSLQIQRLWATRYQATIEATEARWLSELSKKGVDWLQAGIEWVLLDLGQGKRWSAEAEAANTPSAELALYLADSRLPQPLDLELMLGCLAERYEALAGETACLELFLDLDSAAVATGGRNRLQERLLAAYAGCCGIDVAPSESA
;
A
#
# COMPACT_ATOMS: atom_id res chain seq x y z
N MET A 1 -35.58 58.35 -30.65
CA MET A 1 -34.39 57.59 -31.10
C MET A 1 -34.01 56.54 -30.06
N LEU A 2 -33.92 55.25 -30.41
CA LEU A 2 -33.40 54.19 -29.51
C LEU A 2 -31.87 54.23 -29.61
N LYS A 3 -31.15 54.28 -28.49
CA LYS A 3 -29.69 54.20 -28.50
C LYS A 3 -29.31 52.72 -28.54
N ILE A 4 -28.73 52.27 -29.63
CA ILE A 4 -28.15 50.93 -29.75
C ILE A 4 -26.77 51.03 -29.09
N GLY A 5 -26.52 50.19 -28.09
CA GLY A 5 -25.20 50.11 -27.46
C GLY A 5 -24.17 49.50 -28.42
N PRO A 6 -22.87 49.63 -28.12
CA PRO A 6 -21.80 49.08 -28.96
C PRO A 6 -21.94 47.56 -29.21
N ASP A 7 -22.66 46.85 -28.34
CA ASP A 7 -22.91 45.40 -28.41
C ASP A 7 -24.15 45.03 -29.25
N GLY A 8 -24.74 45.96 -30.01
CA GLY A 8 -25.93 45.75 -30.84
C GLY A 8 -27.25 45.61 -30.04
N ARG A 9 -27.22 45.77 -28.71
CA ARG A 9 -28.41 45.68 -27.85
C ARG A 9 -29.07 47.05 -27.63
N LEU A 10 -30.40 47.06 -27.57
CA LEU A 10 -31.19 48.26 -27.25
C LEU A 10 -30.93 48.72 -25.83
N GLN A 11 -30.34 49.91 -25.67
CA GLN A 11 -30.03 50.48 -24.37
C GLN A 11 -31.27 51.19 -23.80
N ARG A 12 -31.63 50.87 -22.56
CA ARG A 12 -32.76 51.50 -21.87
C ARG A 12 -32.41 52.95 -21.51
N ILE A 13 -33.00 53.92 -22.21
CA ILE A 13 -32.87 55.35 -21.90
C ILE A 13 -33.83 55.67 -20.74
N GLU A 14 -33.28 55.77 -19.53
CA GLU A 14 -34.01 56.22 -18.34
C GLU A 14 -33.18 57.23 -17.54
N TYR A 15 -33.83 58.29 -17.07
CA TYR A 15 -33.32 59.15 -16.01
C TYR A 15 -33.89 58.66 -14.68
N ARG A 16 -33.03 58.45 -13.69
CA ARG A 16 -33.42 58.00 -12.34
C ARG A 16 -32.84 58.94 -11.28
N GLY A 17 -33.66 59.88 -10.84
CA GLY A 17 -33.39 60.74 -9.69
C GLY A 17 -33.96 60.18 -8.38
N LYS A 18 -33.73 60.89 -7.27
CA LYS A 18 -34.17 60.50 -5.92
C LYS A 18 -35.70 60.38 -5.78
N TYR A 19 -36.44 61.28 -6.40
CA TYR A 19 -37.91 61.36 -6.34
C TYR A 19 -38.61 61.29 -7.70
N LEU A 20 -37.84 61.25 -8.79
CA LEU A 20 -38.35 61.33 -10.16
C LEU A 20 -37.66 60.27 -11.01
N ARG A 21 -38.46 59.47 -11.72
CA ARG A 21 -37.98 58.59 -12.78
C ARG A 21 -38.66 59.00 -14.07
N VAL A 22 -37.87 59.25 -15.10
CA VAL A 22 -38.38 59.53 -16.45
C VAL A 22 -37.82 58.47 -17.37
N SER A 23 -38.69 57.78 -18.10
CA SER A 23 -38.26 56.79 -19.08
C SER A 23 -39.13 56.87 -20.32
N ARG A 24 -38.52 56.64 -21.48
CA ARG A 24 -39.24 56.71 -22.76
C ARG A 24 -40.40 55.71 -22.83
N SER A 25 -40.23 54.52 -22.26
CA SER A 25 -41.25 53.45 -22.32
C SER A 25 -42.18 53.39 -21.10
N GLY A 26 -41.76 53.95 -19.96
CA GLY A 26 -42.50 53.87 -18.70
C GLY A 26 -43.03 55.22 -18.20
N GLY A 27 -42.88 56.29 -19.00
CA GLY A 27 -43.35 57.63 -18.67
C GLY A 27 -42.60 58.28 -17.50
N ILE A 28 -43.27 59.25 -16.87
CA ILE A 28 -42.81 59.99 -15.71
C ILE A 28 -43.43 59.38 -14.45
N ALA A 29 -42.59 58.92 -13.52
CA ALA A 29 -43.02 58.38 -12.24
C ALA A 29 -42.38 59.15 -11.09
N LEU A 30 -43.23 59.70 -10.23
CA LEU A 30 -42.82 60.32 -8.97
C LEU A 30 -42.77 59.25 -7.88
N ARG A 31 -41.80 59.37 -6.98
CA ARG A 31 -41.63 58.50 -5.82
C ARG A 31 -41.45 59.36 -4.58
N ALA A 32 -42.27 59.13 -3.57
CA ALA A 32 -42.07 59.65 -2.22
C ALA A 32 -41.78 58.47 -1.29
N GLN A 33 -40.79 58.61 -0.42
CA GLN A 33 -40.43 57.60 0.58
C GLN A 33 -40.32 58.27 1.94
N THR A 34 -41.04 57.75 2.93
CA THR A 34 -40.95 58.19 4.31
C THR A 34 -40.87 56.99 5.24
N LYS A 35 -40.20 57.17 6.37
CA LYS A 35 -40.08 56.15 7.41
C LYS A 35 -40.70 56.72 8.68
N ALA A 36 -41.77 56.09 9.15
CA ALA A 36 -42.51 56.52 10.34
C ALA A 36 -42.75 55.31 11.23
N ALA A 37 -42.47 55.43 12.54
CA ALA A 37 -42.72 54.40 13.55
C ALA A 37 -42.23 52.98 13.16
N GLY A 38 -41.04 52.87 12.57
CA GLY A 38 -40.48 51.58 12.14
C GLY A 38 -41.06 50.99 10.84
N ILE A 39 -42.08 51.62 10.26
CA ILE A 39 -42.70 51.25 8.99
C ILE A 39 -42.16 52.15 7.87
N ASN A 40 -41.71 51.54 6.78
CA ASN A 40 -41.31 52.25 5.56
C ASN A 40 -42.51 52.38 4.63
N PHE A 41 -42.92 53.61 4.34
CA PHE A 41 -43.96 53.94 3.38
C PHE A 41 -43.32 54.46 2.09
N THR A 42 -43.68 53.86 0.97
CA THR A 42 -43.28 54.29 -0.36
C THR A 42 -44.53 54.51 -1.19
N ALA A 43 -44.72 55.74 -1.66
CA ALA A 43 -45.73 56.07 -2.64
C ALA A 43 -45.06 56.26 -4.01
N ASN A 44 -45.63 55.67 -5.04
CA ASN A 44 -45.18 55.86 -6.42
C ASN A 44 -46.39 56.15 -7.32
N SER A 45 -46.29 57.19 -8.15
CA SER A 45 -47.41 57.59 -9.01
C SER A 45 -47.81 56.54 -10.05
N ALA A 46 -46.90 55.65 -10.46
CA ALA A 46 -47.16 54.59 -11.43
C ALA A 46 -47.36 53.19 -10.79
N HIS A 47 -46.80 52.98 -9.60
CA HIS A 47 -46.77 51.65 -8.95
C HIS A 47 -47.50 51.60 -7.61
N GLY A 48 -48.17 52.68 -7.19
CA GLY A 48 -49.02 52.74 -6.01
C GLY A 48 -48.29 52.82 -4.67
N LEU A 49 -48.95 52.37 -3.61
CA LEU A 49 -48.51 52.48 -2.21
C LEU A 49 -47.92 51.17 -1.69
N ARG A 50 -46.79 51.27 -1.00
CA ARG A 50 -46.16 50.16 -0.28
C ARG A 50 -45.83 50.56 1.15
N ALA A 51 -46.39 49.85 2.11
CA ALA A 51 -45.98 49.88 3.51
C ALA A 51 -45.15 48.63 3.81
N SER A 52 -44.04 48.74 4.52
CA SER A 52 -43.25 47.56 4.91
C SER A 52 -42.51 47.74 6.23
N THR A 53 -42.54 46.70 7.05
CA THR A 53 -41.88 46.65 8.36
C THR A 53 -41.07 45.36 8.51
N ARG A 54 -39.99 45.44 9.29
CA ARG A 54 -39.18 44.28 9.67
C ARG A 54 -39.65 43.82 11.04
N VAL A 55 -40.23 42.62 11.12
CA VAL A 55 -40.79 42.08 12.37
C VAL A 55 -39.68 41.46 13.23
N THR A 56 -38.78 40.70 12.61
CA THR A 56 -37.61 40.10 13.28
C THR A 56 -36.39 40.14 12.35
N LYS A 57 -35.19 39.83 12.88
CA LYS A 57 -34.00 39.64 12.05
C LYS A 57 -34.27 38.52 11.05
N GLY A 58 -34.32 38.86 9.77
CA GLY A 58 -34.58 37.91 8.70
C GLY A 58 -36.04 37.76 8.29
N THR A 59 -37.04 38.41 8.93
CA THR A 59 -38.44 38.45 8.43
C THR A 59 -38.96 39.86 8.21
N GLN A 60 -39.53 40.05 7.02
CA GLN A 60 -40.17 41.28 6.56
C GLN A 60 -41.64 41.01 6.22
N VAL A 61 -42.49 41.91 6.69
CA VAL A 61 -43.90 42.00 6.32
C VAL A 61 -44.11 43.28 5.52
N ALA A 62 -44.80 43.17 4.40
CA ALA A 62 -45.14 44.31 3.56
C ALA A 62 -46.57 44.22 3.04
N PHE A 63 -47.18 45.38 2.83
CA PHE A 63 -48.43 45.55 2.14
C PHE A 63 -48.17 46.43 0.92
N GLN A 64 -48.37 45.88 -0.28
CA GLN A 64 -48.11 46.58 -1.54
C GLN A 64 -49.38 46.56 -2.38
N ASN A 65 -49.99 47.72 -2.63
CA ASN A 65 -51.22 47.88 -3.41
C ASN A 65 -52.31 46.87 -3.02
N GLY A 66 -52.64 46.75 -1.73
CA GLY A 66 -53.66 45.80 -1.28
C GLY A 66 -53.15 44.37 -1.01
N ARG A 67 -51.92 44.02 -1.43
CA ARG A 67 -51.37 42.67 -1.29
C ARG A 67 -50.43 42.52 -0.10
N PHE A 68 -50.79 41.61 0.81
CA PHE A 68 -49.90 41.15 1.89
C PHE A 68 -48.75 40.29 1.35
N VAL A 69 -47.52 40.62 1.79
CA VAL A 69 -46.27 39.95 1.42
C VAL A 69 -45.49 39.64 2.70
N LEU A 70 -45.34 38.34 2.99
CA LEU A 70 -44.45 37.82 4.03
C LEU A 70 -43.22 37.19 3.39
N ARG A 71 -42.03 37.58 3.85
CA ARG A 71 -40.75 37.01 3.42
C ARG A 71 -39.83 36.84 4.62
N GLY A 72 -39.23 35.68 4.76
CA GLY A 72 -38.12 35.49 5.68
C GLY A 72 -37.05 34.55 5.18
N ARG A 73 -35.81 34.71 5.68
CA ARG A 73 -34.67 33.85 5.34
C ARG A 73 -33.77 33.69 6.57
N TYR A 74 -33.54 32.44 6.93
CA TYR A 74 -32.93 32.01 8.18
C TYR A 74 -31.85 30.95 7.94
N GLY A 75 -30.93 30.82 8.89
CA GLY A 75 -29.83 29.84 8.87
C GLY A 75 -28.48 30.42 8.43
N GLU A 76 -27.41 29.76 8.87
CA GLU A 76 -26.02 30.06 8.55
C GLU A 76 -25.44 28.97 7.62
N GLY A 77 -24.41 29.30 6.84
CA GLY A 77 -23.84 28.34 5.89
C GLY A 77 -24.67 28.07 4.61
N PRO A 78 -24.44 26.94 3.92
CA PRO A 78 -25.00 26.64 2.59
C PRO A 78 -26.48 26.28 2.61
N THR A 79 -27.02 25.81 3.74
CA THR A 79 -28.43 25.46 3.89
C THR A 79 -29.19 26.60 4.56
N LYS A 80 -30.28 27.07 3.93
CA LYS A 80 -31.10 28.19 4.38
C LYS A 80 -32.57 27.78 4.46
N LEU A 81 -33.25 28.24 5.49
CA LEU A 81 -34.69 28.13 5.67
C LEU A 81 -35.36 29.42 5.17
N ASN A 82 -36.26 29.30 4.20
CA ASN A 82 -36.97 30.41 3.58
C ASN A 82 -38.44 30.38 4.00
N LEU A 83 -38.93 31.47 4.56
CA LEU A 83 -40.32 31.69 4.94
C LEU A 83 -41.01 32.56 3.88
N SER A 84 -42.24 32.21 3.51
CA SER A 84 -43.05 32.96 2.55
C SER A 84 -44.53 32.93 2.94
N LYS A 85 -45.36 33.77 2.30
CA LYS A 85 -46.84 33.69 2.44
C LYS A 85 -47.38 32.27 2.21
N SER A 86 -46.73 31.51 1.32
CA SER A 86 -47.10 30.13 0.96
C SER A 86 -46.41 29.06 1.81
N GLY A 87 -45.88 29.41 2.99
CA GLY A 87 -45.19 28.48 3.89
C GLY A 87 -43.66 28.50 3.79
N VAL A 88 -43.05 27.51 4.44
CA VAL A 88 -41.60 27.38 4.67
C VAL A 88 -40.97 26.44 3.62
N SER A 89 -39.70 26.69 3.26
CA SER A 89 -38.92 25.80 2.37
C SER A 89 -37.44 25.85 2.70
N VAL A 90 -36.74 24.73 2.57
CA VAL A 90 -35.30 24.61 2.76
C VAL A 90 -34.59 24.63 1.41
N SER A 91 -33.50 25.38 1.32
CA SER A 91 -32.64 25.45 0.14
C SER A 91 -31.18 25.25 0.51
N THR A 92 -30.44 24.46 -0.27
CA THR A 92 -29.01 24.22 -0.10
C THR A 92 -28.24 24.79 -1.29
N LYS A 93 -27.17 25.52 -1.02
CA LYS A 93 -26.23 26.03 -2.02
C LYS A 93 -25.19 24.97 -2.33
N THR A 94 -25.01 24.66 -3.61
CA THR A 94 -23.96 23.81 -4.16
C THR A 94 -23.03 24.67 -5.04
N GLU A 95 -21.92 24.12 -5.51
CA GLU A 95 -20.96 24.84 -6.36
C GLU A 95 -21.59 25.35 -7.66
N ILE A 96 -22.44 24.51 -8.27
CA ILE A 96 -23.14 24.84 -9.51
C ILE A 96 -24.40 25.68 -9.27
N GLY A 97 -24.90 25.89 -8.04
CA GLY A 97 -26.07 26.74 -7.82
C GLY A 97 -26.80 26.53 -6.49
N THR A 98 -28.14 26.52 -6.53
CA THR A 98 -28.98 26.35 -5.34
C THR A 98 -30.12 25.39 -5.61
N VAL A 99 -30.26 24.38 -4.76
CA VAL A 99 -31.36 23.42 -4.79
C VAL A 99 -32.36 23.78 -3.70
N ASN A 100 -33.63 23.97 -4.06
CA ASN A 100 -34.72 24.05 -3.08
C ASN A 100 -35.42 22.70 -3.00
N TRP A 101 -35.38 22.08 -1.82
CA TRP A 101 -35.86 20.72 -1.57
C TRP A 101 -37.38 20.61 -1.70
N PHE A 102 -38.12 21.65 -1.31
CA PHE A 102 -39.58 21.62 -1.26
C PHE A 102 -40.25 22.38 -2.41
N LYS A 103 -39.53 23.32 -3.03
CA LYS A 103 -40.07 24.11 -4.15
C LYS A 103 -39.13 24.05 -5.35
N PRO A 104 -39.21 22.98 -6.17
CA PRO A 104 -38.35 22.76 -7.33
C PRO A 104 -38.24 23.92 -8.31
N ARG A 105 -39.31 24.71 -8.43
CA ARG A 105 -39.37 25.89 -9.31
C ARG A 105 -38.43 27.03 -8.90
N TYR A 106 -37.90 27.02 -7.68
CA TYR A 106 -36.97 28.02 -7.16
C TYR A 106 -35.52 27.54 -7.13
N SER A 107 -35.23 26.37 -7.70
CA SER A 107 -33.87 25.90 -7.88
C SER A 107 -33.17 26.62 -9.05
N SER A 108 -31.85 26.71 -8.98
CA SER A 108 -31.02 27.27 -10.04
C SER A 108 -29.70 26.53 -10.14
N ALA A 109 -29.17 26.44 -11.36
CA ALA A 109 -27.87 25.85 -11.65
C ALA A 109 -27.18 26.68 -12.75
N LYS A 110 -25.86 26.77 -12.70
CA LYS A 110 -25.03 27.48 -13.66
C LYS A 110 -23.84 26.60 -14.03
N ILE A 111 -23.74 26.26 -15.30
CA ILE A 111 -22.64 25.48 -15.87
C ILE A 111 -22.15 26.20 -17.11
N GLY A 112 -20.83 26.41 -17.24
CA GLY A 112 -20.23 27.02 -18.44
C GLY A 112 -20.79 28.41 -18.79
N GLY A 113 -21.21 29.21 -17.80
CA GLY A 113 -21.80 30.53 -18.03
C GLY A 113 -23.32 30.54 -18.25
N ILE A 114 -23.94 29.39 -18.57
CA ILE A 114 -25.38 29.27 -18.83
C ILE A 114 -26.12 29.04 -17.50
N GLN A 115 -27.05 29.92 -17.16
CA GLN A 115 -27.87 29.79 -15.95
C GLN A 115 -29.24 29.16 -16.26
N VAL A 116 -29.46 27.95 -15.77
CA VAL A 116 -30.74 27.24 -15.81
C VAL A 116 -31.50 27.47 -14.51
N ARG A 117 -32.80 27.76 -14.60
CA ARG A 117 -33.68 28.01 -13.43
C ARG A 117 -34.92 27.12 -13.48
N GLY A 118 -35.50 26.87 -12.32
CA GLY A 118 -36.72 26.10 -12.18
C GLY A 118 -36.48 24.60 -12.06
N LYS A 119 -37.49 23.80 -12.43
CA LYS A 119 -37.46 22.33 -12.28
C LYS A 119 -36.25 21.70 -12.99
N ASN A 120 -35.89 22.23 -14.16
CA ASN A 120 -34.75 21.74 -14.95
C ASN A 120 -33.40 21.88 -14.24
N ALA A 121 -33.27 22.83 -13.31
CA ALA A 121 -32.04 22.97 -12.53
C ALA A 121 -31.81 21.76 -11.61
N ILE A 122 -32.88 21.14 -11.07
CA ILE A 122 -32.74 19.97 -10.19
C ILE A 122 -32.23 18.76 -10.96
N TYR A 123 -32.74 18.51 -12.16
CA TYR A 123 -32.21 17.43 -13.01
C TYR A 123 -30.72 17.62 -13.28
N LEU A 124 -30.27 18.87 -13.47
CA LEU A 124 -28.86 19.18 -13.65
C LEU A 124 -28.02 18.89 -12.38
N HIS A 125 -28.50 19.28 -11.20
CA HIS A 125 -27.83 18.93 -9.93
C HIS A 125 -27.78 17.42 -9.70
N LEU A 126 -28.86 16.71 -10.02
CA LEU A 126 -28.94 15.25 -9.87
C LEU A 126 -27.97 14.55 -10.83
N LEU A 127 -27.91 14.99 -12.08
CA LEU A 127 -26.98 14.46 -13.09
C LEU A 127 -25.53 14.65 -12.65
N VAL A 128 -25.15 15.87 -12.25
CA VAL A 128 -23.79 16.15 -11.77
C VAL A 128 -23.48 15.33 -10.52
N GLY A 129 -24.41 15.28 -9.56
CA GLY A 129 -24.24 14.48 -8.34
C GLY A 129 -24.06 12.99 -8.63
N LEU A 130 -24.79 12.43 -9.60
CA LEU A 130 -24.65 11.04 -10.03
C LEU A 130 -23.28 10.80 -10.69
N LEU A 131 -22.84 11.69 -11.58
CA LEU A 131 -21.51 11.58 -12.22
C LEU A 131 -20.38 11.66 -11.19
N SER A 132 -20.47 12.59 -10.23
CA SER A 132 -19.51 12.68 -9.13
C SER A 132 -19.50 11.42 -8.27
N LEU A 133 -20.68 10.87 -7.94
CA LEU A 133 -20.77 9.63 -7.19
C LEU A 133 -20.11 8.46 -7.93
N LEU A 134 -20.37 8.30 -9.22
CA LEU A 134 -19.74 7.26 -10.05
C LEU A 134 -18.21 7.42 -10.09
N ALA A 135 -17.71 8.65 -10.21
CA ALA A 135 -16.28 8.92 -10.17
C ALA A 135 -15.66 8.53 -8.81
N TYR A 136 -16.30 8.88 -7.69
CA TYR A 136 -15.83 8.49 -6.37
C TYR A 136 -15.84 6.97 -6.16
N ILE A 137 -16.87 6.27 -6.65
CA ILE A 137 -16.92 4.80 -6.60
C ILE A 137 -15.75 4.21 -7.40
N ALA A 138 -15.49 4.72 -8.62
CA ALA A 138 -14.37 4.24 -9.43
C ALA A 138 -13.02 4.44 -8.72
N ILE A 139 -12.80 5.61 -8.11
CA ILE A 139 -11.58 5.88 -7.33
C ILE A 139 -11.48 4.91 -6.13
N ALA A 140 -12.57 4.69 -5.41
CA ALA A 140 -12.59 3.79 -4.27
C ALA A 140 -12.27 2.34 -4.67
N VAL A 141 -12.78 1.88 -5.82
CA VAL A 141 -12.45 0.55 -6.37
C VAL A 141 -10.95 0.45 -6.67
N VAL A 142 -10.37 1.44 -7.36
CA VAL A 142 -8.93 1.45 -7.67
C VAL A 142 -8.09 1.43 -6.38
N GLN A 143 -8.45 2.25 -5.40
CA GLN A 143 -7.76 2.29 -4.11
C GLN A 143 -7.86 0.95 -3.37
N ALA A 144 -9.04 0.33 -3.33
CA ALA A 144 -9.23 -0.97 -2.72
C ALA A 144 -8.37 -2.04 -3.41
N THR A 145 -8.32 -2.04 -4.75
CA THR A 145 -7.46 -2.95 -5.51
C THR A 145 -5.98 -2.78 -5.16
N VAL A 146 -5.49 -1.54 -5.07
CA VAL A 146 -4.10 -1.26 -4.69
C VAL A 146 -3.79 -1.79 -3.28
N VAL A 147 -4.68 -1.54 -2.31
CA VAL A 147 -4.51 -2.03 -0.94
C VAL A 147 -4.48 -3.55 -0.88
N ILE A 148 -5.37 -4.22 -1.62
CA ILE A 148 -5.40 -5.69 -1.71
C ILE A 148 -4.08 -6.23 -2.29
N LEU A 149 -3.60 -5.64 -3.39
CA LEU A 149 -2.34 -6.05 -4.01
C LEU A 149 -1.14 -5.86 -3.07
N GLN A 150 -1.10 -4.74 -2.34
CA GLN A 150 -0.06 -4.49 -1.33
C GLN A 150 -0.13 -5.52 -0.20
N ALA A 151 -1.32 -5.85 0.30
CA ALA A 151 -1.49 -6.86 1.34
C ALA A 151 -1.03 -8.25 0.87
N LEU A 152 -1.39 -8.64 -0.35
CA LEU A 152 -0.94 -9.91 -0.94
C LEU A 152 0.58 -9.95 -1.12
N TYR A 153 1.20 -8.85 -1.57
CA TYR A 153 2.65 -8.75 -1.70
C TYR A 153 3.36 -8.93 -0.35
N TRP A 154 2.90 -8.21 0.68
CA TRP A 154 3.45 -8.35 2.04
C TRP A 154 3.29 -9.75 2.60
N LEU A 155 2.14 -10.38 2.37
CA LEU A 155 1.88 -11.76 2.79
C LEU A 155 2.80 -12.75 2.08
N ALA A 156 3.01 -12.59 0.78
CA ALA A 156 3.91 -13.43 0.00
C ALA A 156 5.36 -13.32 0.50
N LEU A 157 5.84 -12.09 0.76
CA LEU A 157 7.20 -11.85 1.26
C LEU A 157 7.40 -12.42 2.67
N LYS A 158 6.44 -12.20 3.58
CA LYS A 158 6.53 -12.75 4.94
C LYS A 158 6.38 -14.27 4.94
N GLY A 159 5.51 -14.80 4.08
CA GLY A 159 5.30 -16.23 3.91
C GLY A 159 6.57 -16.93 3.41
N SER A 160 7.22 -16.39 2.38
CA SER A 160 8.45 -17.00 1.82
C SER A 160 9.59 -17.02 2.84
N LEU A 161 9.78 -15.94 3.60
CA LEU A 161 10.79 -15.88 4.66
C LEU A 161 10.52 -16.87 5.78
N GLN A 162 9.25 -17.03 6.19
CA GLN A 162 8.89 -18.01 7.23
C GLN A 162 9.07 -19.44 6.74
N ILE A 163 8.70 -19.72 5.49
CA ILE A 163 8.93 -21.01 4.85
C ILE A 163 10.44 -21.29 4.85
N GLN A 164 11.28 -20.36 4.37
CA GLN A 164 12.74 -20.53 4.37
C GLN A 164 13.31 -20.84 5.77
N ARG A 165 12.82 -20.17 6.82
CA ARG A 165 13.21 -20.48 8.20
C ARG A 165 12.82 -21.89 8.62
N LEU A 166 11.61 -22.33 8.31
CA LEU A 166 11.14 -23.69 8.63
C LEU A 166 11.91 -24.77 7.85
N TRP A 167 12.29 -24.46 6.61
CA TRP A 167 13.17 -25.35 5.83
C TRP A 167 14.56 -25.41 6.44
N ALA A 168 15.14 -24.27 6.82
CA ALA A 168 16.46 -24.22 7.46
C ALA A 168 16.47 -24.99 8.78
N THR A 169 15.46 -24.84 9.64
CA THR A 169 15.41 -25.59 10.91
C THR A 169 15.23 -27.09 10.72
N ARG A 170 14.39 -27.51 9.76
CA ARG A 170 14.26 -28.95 9.43
C ARG A 170 15.54 -29.52 8.84
N TYR A 171 16.23 -28.74 8.03
CA TYR A 171 17.49 -29.14 7.44
C TYR A 171 18.58 -29.28 8.51
N GLN A 172 18.69 -28.31 9.43
CA GLN A 172 19.57 -28.39 10.60
C GLN A 172 19.28 -29.61 11.47
N ALA A 173 18.01 -29.87 11.80
CA ALA A 173 17.64 -31.05 12.59
C ALA A 173 18.02 -32.38 11.88
N THR A 174 18.01 -32.41 10.54
CA THR A 174 18.44 -33.59 9.77
C THR A 174 19.96 -33.76 9.82
N ILE A 175 20.71 -32.64 9.75
CA ILE A 175 22.18 -32.64 9.92
C ILE A 175 22.53 -33.15 11.32
N GLU A 176 21.98 -32.54 12.38
CA GLU A 176 22.23 -32.92 13.78
C GLU A 176 21.90 -34.39 14.05
N ALA A 177 20.78 -34.89 13.52
CA ALA A 177 20.40 -36.30 13.68
C ALA A 177 21.36 -37.26 12.96
N THR A 178 21.86 -36.87 11.78
CA THR A 178 22.81 -37.67 11.00
C THR A 178 24.18 -37.69 11.68
N GLU A 179 24.64 -36.52 12.12
CA GLU A 179 25.87 -36.31 12.88
C GLU A 179 25.88 -37.13 14.18
N ALA A 180 24.86 -36.99 15.02
CA ALA A 180 24.75 -37.73 16.28
C ALA A 180 24.79 -39.25 16.06
N ARG A 181 24.14 -39.73 14.99
CA ARG A 181 24.14 -41.14 14.62
C ARG A 181 25.53 -41.60 14.17
N TRP A 182 26.20 -40.85 13.30
CA TRP A 182 27.54 -41.18 12.84
C TRP A 182 28.56 -41.14 13.98
N LEU A 183 28.57 -40.10 14.81
CA LEU A 183 29.44 -40.02 15.99
C LEU A 183 29.24 -41.20 16.94
N SER A 184 27.99 -41.65 17.14
CA SER A 184 27.69 -42.83 17.96
C SER A 184 28.27 -44.12 17.38
N GLU A 185 28.30 -44.29 16.06
CA GLU A 185 28.88 -45.48 15.43
C GLU A 185 30.41 -45.40 15.34
N LEU A 186 30.94 -44.23 15.00
CA LEU A 186 32.38 -43.96 14.90
C LEU A 186 33.08 -44.07 16.27
N SER A 187 32.39 -43.78 17.38
CA SER A 187 32.95 -43.96 18.73
C SER A 187 33.33 -45.41 19.06
N LYS A 188 32.85 -46.39 18.29
CA LYS A 188 33.19 -47.81 18.44
C LYS A 188 34.45 -48.20 17.67
N LYS A 189 35.03 -47.29 16.87
CA LYS A 189 36.15 -47.56 15.96
C LYS A 189 37.48 -47.10 16.58
N GLY A 190 38.57 -47.75 16.18
CA GLY A 190 39.92 -47.43 16.64
C GLY A 190 40.59 -46.33 15.80
N VAL A 191 41.73 -45.82 16.29
CA VAL A 191 42.49 -44.72 15.66
C VAL A 191 42.89 -45.04 14.22
N ASP A 192 43.46 -46.22 13.97
CA ASP A 192 43.90 -46.65 12.64
C ASP A 192 42.74 -46.71 11.63
N TRP A 193 41.56 -47.13 12.09
CA TRP A 193 40.35 -47.20 11.26
C TRP A 193 39.88 -45.79 10.88
N LEU A 194 39.89 -44.87 11.85
CA LEU A 194 39.49 -43.48 11.63
C LEU A 194 40.43 -42.78 10.66
N GLN A 195 41.74 -42.95 10.83
CA GLN A 195 42.74 -42.40 9.91
C GLN A 195 42.53 -42.89 8.48
N ALA A 196 42.40 -44.21 8.28
CA ALA A 196 42.14 -44.78 6.96
C ALA A 196 40.82 -44.27 6.35
N GLY A 197 39.80 -44.06 7.19
CA GLY A 197 38.53 -43.46 6.78
C GLY A 197 38.67 -42.01 6.30
N ILE A 198 39.42 -41.19 7.05
CA ILE A 198 39.71 -39.79 6.70
C ILE A 198 40.46 -39.72 5.38
N GLU A 199 41.51 -40.54 5.22
CA GLU A 199 42.30 -40.63 3.98
C GLU A 199 41.41 -41.01 2.79
N TRP A 200 40.55 -42.01 2.94
CA TRP A 200 39.63 -42.42 1.87
C TRP A 200 38.62 -41.31 1.50
N VAL A 201 37.99 -40.67 2.49
CA VAL A 201 37.03 -39.59 2.22
C VAL A 201 37.71 -38.41 1.50
N LEU A 202 38.91 -38.00 1.93
CA LEU A 202 39.57 -36.84 1.34
C LEU A 202 40.30 -37.15 0.02
N LEU A 203 41.06 -38.24 -0.04
CA LEU A 203 41.94 -38.55 -1.16
C LEU A 203 41.22 -39.34 -2.25
N ASP A 204 40.23 -40.16 -1.91
CA ASP A 204 39.45 -40.88 -2.92
C ASP A 204 38.16 -40.15 -3.27
N LEU A 205 37.27 -39.92 -2.29
CA LEU A 205 35.99 -39.28 -2.58
C LEU A 205 36.14 -37.80 -2.91
N GLY A 206 37.07 -37.11 -2.25
CA GLY A 206 37.41 -35.72 -2.53
C GLY A 206 37.90 -35.50 -3.97
N GLN A 207 38.48 -36.51 -4.62
CA GLN A 207 38.85 -36.47 -6.04
C GLN A 207 37.68 -36.68 -7.01
N GLY A 208 36.46 -36.90 -6.48
CA GLY A 208 35.27 -37.18 -7.28
C GLY A 208 35.16 -38.64 -7.73
N LYS A 209 35.90 -39.56 -7.10
CA LYS A 209 35.70 -41.00 -7.34
C LYS A 209 34.29 -41.39 -6.88
N ARG A 210 33.63 -42.20 -7.69
CA ARG A 210 32.32 -42.75 -7.33
C ARG A 210 32.52 -43.86 -6.31
N TRP A 211 31.80 -43.80 -5.21
CA TRP A 211 31.70 -44.89 -4.25
C TRP A 211 30.39 -45.66 -4.47
N SER A 212 30.37 -46.93 -4.11
CA SER A 212 29.21 -47.81 -4.18
C SER A 212 29.20 -48.72 -2.96
N ALA A 213 28.04 -48.84 -2.31
CA ALA A 213 27.84 -49.76 -1.18
C ALA A 213 28.04 -51.25 -1.57
N GLU A 214 28.00 -51.58 -2.86
CA GLU A 214 28.09 -52.96 -3.36
C GLU A 214 29.52 -53.37 -3.78
N ALA A 215 30.43 -52.41 -3.96
CA ALA A 215 31.69 -52.64 -4.67
C ALA A 215 32.88 -53.04 -3.78
N GLU A 216 32.77 -52.92 -2.45
CA GLU A 216 33.91 -53.08 -1.55
C GLU A 216 33.78 -54.25 -0.57
N ALA A 217 34.93 -54.86 -0.22
CA ALA A 217 34.99 -56.00 0.67
C ALA A 217 34.51 -55.62 2.08
N ALA A 218 33.69 -56.51 2.68
CA ALA A 218 32.83 -56.28 3.84
C ALA A 218 33.51 -55.93 5.20
N ASN A 219 34.79 -55.55 5.24
CA ASN A 219 35.50 -55.18 6.47
C ASN A 219 36.50 -54.01 6.29
N THR A 220 36.38 -53.25 5.20
CA THR A 220 37.23 -52.07 4.98
C THR A 220 36.54 -50.82 5.53
N PRO A 221 37.29 -49.83 6.07
CA PRO A 221 36.71 -48.56 6.51
C PRO A 221 35.87 -47.88 5.41
N SER A 222 36.35 -47.96 4.18
CA SER A 222 35.68 -47.43 2.99
C SER A 222 34.30 -48.07 2.74
N ALA A 223 34.15 -49.39 2.92
CA ALA A 223 32.90 -50.09 2.70
C ALA A 223 31.83 -49.70 3.74
N GLU A 224 32.23 -49.57 5.00
CA GLU A 224 31.33 -49.14 6.08
C GLU A 224 30.94 -47.67 5.93
N LEU A 225 31.89 -46.79 5.59
CA LEU A 225 31.62 -45.38 5.34
C LEU A 225 30.72 -45.18 4.12
N ALA A 226 30.88 -45.99 3.06
CA ALA A 226 29.97 -46.02 1.93
C ALA A 226 28.54 -46.36 2.35
N LEU A 227 28.34 -47.29 3.30
CA LEU A 227 27.00 -47.58 3.83
C LEU A 227 26.43 -46.40 4.62
N TYR A 228 27.24 -45.71 5.41
CA TYR A 228 26.80 -44.51 6.13
C TYR A 228 26.42 -43.37 5.20
N LEU A 229 27.19 -43.17 4.13
CA LEU A 229 26.89 -42.18 3.09
C LEU A 229 25.65 -42.58 2.28
N ALA A 230 25.44 -43.88 2.01
CA ALA A 230 24.25 -44.37 1.32
C ALA A 230 22.97 -44.19 2.12
N ASP A 231 23.06 -44.32 3.45
CA ASP A 231 21.96 -44.08 4.37
C ASP A 231 21.80 -42.59 4.74
N SER A 232 22.70 -41.73 4.25
CA SER A 232 22.58 -40.28 4.43
C SER A 232 21.40 -39.74 3.63
N ARG A 233 20.62 -38.85 4.26
CA ARG A 233 19.59 -38.06 3.56
C ARG A 233 20.09 -36.67 3.15
N LEU A 234 21.36 -36.39 3.38
CA LEU A 234 21.97 -35.10 3.08
C LEU A 234 22.44 -35.05 1.62
N PRO A 235 22.34 -33.90 0.95
CA PRO A 235 22.82 -33.75 -0.42
C PRO A 235 24.36 -33.66 -0.47
N GLN A 236 24.96 -34.19 -1.53
CA GLN A 236 26.38 -33.97 -1.80
C GLN A 236 26.68 -32.51 -2.15
N PRO A 237 27.79 -31.93 -1.66
CA PRO A 237 28.87 -32.59 -0.89
C PRO A 237 28.75 -32.46 0.63
N LEU A 238 27.60 -32.03 1.16
CA LEU A 238 27.45 -31.77 2.61
C LEU A 238 27.56 -33.04 3.45
N ASP A 239 27.06 -34.17 2.93
CA ASP A 239 27.23 -35.49 3.54
C ASP A 239 28.72 -35.85 3.74
N LEU A 240 29.56 -35.57 2.75
CA LEU A 240 31.01 -35.81 2.82
C LEU A 240 31.70 -34.86 3.81
N GLU A 241 31.34 -33.58 3.80
CA GLU A 241 31.85 -32.58 4.76
C GLU A 241 31.51 -32.96 6.20
N LEU A 242 30.25 -33.33 6.45
CA LEU A 242 29.80 -33.76 7.76
C LEU A 242 30.48 -35.06 8.19
N MET A 243 30.62 -36.02 7.27
CA MET A 243 31.30 -37.29 7.55
C MET A 243 32.76 -37.06 7.94
N LEU A 244 33.47 -36.25 7.17
CA LEU A 244 34.86 -35.93 7.45
C LEU A 244 35.02 -35.17 8.77
N GLY A 245 34.13 -34.23 9.06
CA GLY A 245 34.10 -33.53 10.35
C GLY A 245 33.88 -34.50 11.53
N CYS A 246 32.93 -35.43 11.40
CA CYS A 246 32.67 -36.45 12.42
C CYS A 246 33.88 -37.37 12.63
N LEU A 247 34.57 -37.75 11.55
CA LEU A 247 35.78 -38.56 11.61
C LEU A 247 36.92 -37.81 12.30
N ALA A 248 37.13 -36.53 11.93
CA ALA A 248 38.16 -35.67 12.50
C ALA A 248 37.96 -35.45 14.02
N GLU A 249 36.74 -35.10 14.45
CA GLU A 249 36.39 -34.92 15.86
C GLU A 249 36.70 -36.20 16.67
N ARG A 250 36.33 -37.38 16.13
CA ARG A 250 36.57 -38.66 16.82
C ARG A 250 38.03 -39.04 16.81
N TYR A 251 38.76 -38.74 15.74
CA TYR A 251 40.19 -38.98 15.66
C TYR A 251 40.95 -38.11 16.67
N GLU A 252 40.66 -36.81 16.74
CA GLU A 252 41.25 -35.89 17.72
C GLU A 252 40.98 -36.34 19.15
N ALA A 253 39.75 -36.75 19.46
CA ALA A 253 39.38 -37.22 20.79
C ALA A 253 40.16 -38.46 21.25
N LEU A 254 40.67 -39.28 20.32
CA LEU A 254 41.43 -40.51 20.62
C LEU A 254 42.95 -40.35 20.47
N ALA A 255 43.41 -39.65 19.43
CA ALA A 255 44.82 -39.49 19.07
C ALA A 255 45.45 -38.21 19.64
N GLY A 256 44.64 -37.21 19.99
CA GLY A 256 45.06 -35.91 20.49
C GLY A 256 45.24 -34.85 19.40
N GLU A 257 45.30 -33.59 19.83
CA GLU A 257 45.39 -32.40 18.98
C GLU A 257 46.61 -32.43 18.03
N THR A 258 47.79 -32.77 18.54
CA THR A 258 49.04 -32.83 17.75
C THR A 258 48.93 -33.84 16.61
N ALA A 259 48.36 -35.02 16.88
CA ALA A 259 48.16 -36.04 15.86
C ALA A 259 47.09 -35.61 14.84
N CYS A 260 46.00 -34.93 15.27
CA CYS A 260 45.02 -34.37 14.34
C CYS A 260 45.69 -33.36 13.37
N LEU A 261 46.59 -32.51 13.88
CA LEU A 261 47.30 -31.50 13.09
C LEU A 261 48.33 -32.14 12.13
N GLU A 262 49.09 -33.12 12.59
CA GLU A 262 50.05 -33.86 11.73
C GLU A 262 49.30 -34.53 10.57
N LEU A 263 48.22 -35.26 10.87
CA LEU A 263 47.39 -35.89 9.86
C LEU A 263 46.80 -34.86 8.88
N PHE A 264 46.37 -33.69 9.36
CA PHE A 264 45.88 -32.61 8.49
C PHE A 264 46.94 -32.14 7.47
N LEU A 265 48.18 -31.93 7.91
CA LEU A 265 49.28 -31.50 7.05
C LEU A 265 49.69 -32.60 6.05
N ASP A 266 49.66 -33.85 6.48
CA ASP A 266 49.94 -35.01 5.61
C ASP A 266 48.88 -35.15 4.52
N LEU A 267 47.61 -35.03 4.90
CA LEU A 267 46.46 -35.05 3.99
C LEU A 267 46.51 -33.89 2.98
N ASP A 268 46.84 -32.69 3.45
CA ASP A 268 47.01 -31.53 2.57
C ASP A 268 48.15 -31.75 1.55
N SER A 269 49.29 -32.23 2.04
CA SER A 269 50.46 -32.54 1.20
C SER A 269 50.12 -33.62 0.16
N ALA A 270 49.40 -34.67 0.56
CA ALA A 270 48.93 -35.74 -0.33
C ALA A 270 47.92 -35.23 -1.38
N ALA A 271 47.00 -34.34 -0.99
CA ALA A 271 46.06 -33.72 -1.92
C ALA A 271 46.80 -32.85 -2.96
N VAL A 272 47.82 -32.09 -2.55
CA VAL A 272 48.66 -31.31 -3.48
C VAL A 272 49.44 -32.24 -4.41
N ALA A 273 50.03 -33.32 -3.89
CA ALA A 273 50.84 -34.27 -4.66
C ALA A 273 50.04 -35.00 -5.76
N THR A 274 48.73 -35.18 -5.57
CA THR A 274 47.86 -35.89 -6.52
C THR A 274 47.37 -35.03 -7.70
N GLY A 275 47.86 -33.80 -7.84
CA GLY A 275 47.53 -32.90 -8.97
C GLY A 275 46.98 -31.53 -8.54
N GLY A 276 47.13 -31.15 -7.28
CA GLY A 276 46.59 -29.92 -6.69
C GLY A 276 45.22 -30.13 -6.04
N ARG A 277 44.86 -29.20 -5.13
CA ARG A 277 43.57 -29.25 -4.42
C ARG A 277 42.44 -28.87 -5.37
N ASN A 278 41.41 -29.70 -5.43
CA ASN A 278 40.15 -29.30 -6.05
C ASN A 278 39.22 -28.63 -5.03
N ARG A 279 38.14 -27.98 -5.52
CA ARG A 279 37.17 -27.29 -4.66
C ARG A 279 36.50 -28.17 -3.61
N LEU A 280 36.34 -29.47 -3.88
CA LEU A 280 35.75 -30.39 -2.92
C LEU A 280 36.75 -30.68 -1.79
N GLN A 281 38.00 -30.98 -2.13
CA GLN A 281 39.08 -31.18 -1.15
C GLN A 281 39.33 -29.94 -0.30
N GLU A 282 39.26 -28.73 -0.88
CA GLU A 282 39.34 -27.48 -0.10
C GLU A 282 38.21 -27.38 0.93
N ARG A 283 36.98 -27.70 0.54
CA ARG A 283 35.82 -27.70 1.46
C ARG A 283 35.94 -28.78 2.54
N LEU A 284 36.42 -29.96 2.17
CA LEU A 284 36.67 -31.07 3.08
C LEU A 284 37.77 -30.73 4.11
N LEU A 285 38.90 -30.17 3.66
CA LEU A 285 39.95 -29.69 4.56
C LEU A 285 39.45 -28.57 5.48
N ALA A 286 38.60 -27.66 4.97
CA ALA A 286 37.99 -26.62 5.80
C ALA A 286 37.04 -27.21 6.86
N ALA A 287 36.25 -28.24 6.51
CA ALA A 287 35.39 -28.94 7.46
C ALA A 287 36.22 -29.67 8.54
N TYR A 288 37.29 -30.38 8.14
CA TYR A 288 38.23 -31.01 9.05
C TYR A 288 38.84 -30.00 10.03
N ALA A 289 39.39 -28.90 9.49
CA ALA A 289 40.03 -27.86 10.29
C ALA A 289 39.05 -27.19 11.26
N GLY A 290 37.82 -26.90 10.81
CA GLY A 290 36.78 -26.34 11.67
C GLY A 290 36.39 -27.24 12.84
N CYS A 291 36.40 -28.57 12.65
CA CYS A 291 36.13 -29.53 13.71
C CYS A 291 37.30 -29.68 14.70
N CYS A 292 38.55 -29.70 14.24
CA CYS A 292 39.74 -29.78 15.11
C CYS A 292 40.23 -28.41 15.63
N GLY A 293 39.49 -27.31 15.42
CA GLY A 293 39.89 -25.97 15.88
C GLY A 293 41.16 -25.43 15.22
N ILE A 294 41.52 -25.90 14.03
CA ILE A 294 42.70 -25.47 13.29
C ILE A 294 42.37 -24.18 12.53
N ASP A 295 43.03 -23.08 12.89
CA ASP A 295 42.89 -21.81 12.18
C ASP A 295 43.57 -21.87 10.81
N VAL A 296 42.78 -22.15 9.77
CA VAL A 296 43.24 -22.06 8.37
C VAL A 296 43.00 -20.64 7.88
N ALA A 297 44.06 -19.86 7.68
CA ALA A 297 43.93 -18.55 7.05
C ALA A 297 43.29 -18.72 5.66
N PRO A 298 42.25 -17.95 5.31
CA PRO A 298 41.63 -18.06 4.00
C PRO A 298 42.69 -17.76 2.93
N SER A 299 42.93 -18.70 2.03
CA SER A 299 43.78 -18.47 0.87
C SER A 299 43.16 -17.34 0.06
N GLU A 300 43.84 -16.19 -0.01
CA GLU A 300 43.45 -15.12 -0.91
C GLU A 300 43.47 -15.70 -2.32
N SER A 301 42.30 -15.84 -2.91
CA SER A 301 42.11 -16.35 -4.27
C SER A 301 42.84 -15.43 -5.24
N ALA A 302 43.97 -15.90 -5.78
CA ALA A 302 44.69 -15.30 -6.90
C ALA A 302 44.12 -15.79 -8.24
#